data_AF-A0A8T1X5X6-F1
#
_entry.id   AF-A0A8T1X5X6-F1
#
_cell.length_a   1.000
_cell.length_b   1.000
_cell.length_c   1.000
_cell.angle_alpha   90.00
_cell.angle_beta   90.00
_cell.angle_gamma   90.00
#
_symmetry.space_group_name_H-M   'P 1'
#
loop_
_entity.id
_entity.type
_entity.pdbx_description
1 polymer ?
#
loop_
_entity_poly.entity_id
_entity_poly.type
_entity_poly.pdbx_seq_one_letter_code
_entity_poly.pdbx_strand_id
1 'polypeptide(L)' 'MGDSAGLSVNGVYPPSEAFAKMAHIKGMEQYEAMYKRSLEDPENFWGEIARENLDWFRDFDQSVVGTVNKGD' A
#
# COMPACT_ATOMS: atom_id res chain seq x y z
N MET A 1 -8.05 -31.99 10.12
CA MET A 1 -8.67 -30.82 9.46
C MET A 1 -7.54 -30.17 8.69
N GLY A 2 -7.36 -30.30 7.38
CA GLY A 2 -8.31 -30.62 6.32
C GLY A 2 -8.37 -29.50 5.28
N ASP A 3 -7.29 -28.74 5.05
CA ASP A 3 -7.28 -27.63 4.10
C ASP A 3 -6.81 -28.11 2.73
N SER A 4 -7.69 -28.86 2.08
CA SER A 4 -7.66 -29.08 0.64
C SER A 4 -8.09 -27.80 -0.09
N ALA A 5 -7.14 -26.92 -0.37
CA ALA A 5 -7.22 -25.96 -1.47
C ALA A 5 -6.06 -26.31 -2.42
N GLY A 6 -6.26 -27.05 -3.51
CA GLY A 6 -7.18 -26.71 -4.60
C GLY A 6 -6.39 -25.96 -5.67
N LEU A 7 -5.62 -26.72 -6.47
CA LEU A 7 -4.82 -26.38 -7.66
C LEU A 7 -4.39 -24.91 -7.84
N SER A 8 -3.08 -24.67 -7.68
CA SER A 8 -2.44 -23.47 -8.22
C SER A 8 -2.48 -23.50 -9.75
N VAL A 9 -3.11 -22.51 -10.38
CA VAL A 9 -2.83 -22.17 -11.77
C VAL A 9 -1.50 -21.42 -11.78
N ASN A 10 -0.46 -22.02 -12.36
CA ASN A 10 0.89 -21.43 -12.52
C ASN A 10 1.74 -21.19 -11.26
N GLY A 11 1.50 -21.91 -10.15
CA GLY A 11 2.34 -21.78 -8.93
C GLY A 11 2.04 -20.53 -8.09
N VAL A 12 0.90 -19.88 -8.32
CA VAL A 12 0.38 -18.81 -7.46
C VAL A 12 -0.40 -19.42 -6.30
N TYR A 13 -0.09 -18.99 -5.07
CA TYR A 13 -0.75 -19.45 -3.85
C TYR A 13 -1.51 -18.28 -3.22
N PRO A 14 -2.85 -18.23 -3.34
CA PRO A 14 -3.63 -17.17 -2.71
C PRO A 14 -3.57 -17.30 -1.18
N PRO A 15 -3.63 -16.17 -0.44
CA PRO A 15 -3.76 -16.21 1.00
C PRO A 15 -5.08 -16.89 1.42
N SER A 16 -5.12 -17.44 2.63
CA SER A 16 -6.37 -17.99 3.18
C SER A 16 -7.43 -16.90 3.32
N GLU A 17 -8.71 -17.26 3.15
CA GLU A 17 -9.81 -16.28 3.22
C GLU A 17 -9.87 -15.55 4.58
N ALA A 18 -9.55 -16.26 5.67
CA ALA A 18 -9.51 -15.68 7.00
C ALA A 18 -8.47 -14.56 7.09
N PHE A 19 -7.29 -14.77 6.51
CA PHE A 19 -6.23 -13.77 6.45
C PHE A 19 -6.62 -12.60 5.53
N ALA A 20 -7.14 -12.89 4.33
CA ALA A 20 -7.55 -11.87 3.38
C ALA A 20 -8.62 -10.91 3.94
N LYS A 21 -9.54 -11.42 4.77
CA LYS A 21 -10.55 -10.59 5.46
C LYS A 21 -9.94 -9.61 6.47
N MET A 22 -8.85 -9.99 7.13
CA MET A 22 -8.16 -9.15 8.12
C MET A 22 -7.13 -8.20 7.50
N ALA A 23 -6.70 -8.44 6.26
CA ALA A 23 -5.71 -7.61 5.59
C ALA A 23 -6.17 -6.14 5.45
N HIS A 24 -5.23 -5.20 5.58
CA HIS A 24 -5.50 -3.77 5.36
C HIS A 24 -5.84 -3.44 3.90
N ILE A 25 -5.33 -4.25 2.97
CA ILE A 25 -5.60 -4.13 1.54
C ILE A 25 -6.49 -5.31 1.11
N LYS A 26 -7.68 -5.00 0.64
CA LYS A 26 -8.75 -5.93 0.24
C LYS A 26 -8.57 -6.44 -1.19
N GLY A 27 -7.36 -6.89 -1.50
CA GLY A 27 -7.02 -7.53 -2.77
C GLY A 27 -6.21 -6.66 -3.74
N MET A 28 -5.91 -7.25 -4.89
CA MET A 28 -4.98 -6.67 -5.87
C MET A 28 -5.46 -5.37 -6.48
N GLU A 29 -6.77 -5.24 -6.74
CA GLU A 29 -7.33 -4.00 -7.31
C GLU A 29 -7.08 -2.79 -6.39
N GLN A 30 -7.32 -2.95 -5.08
CA GLN A 30 -7.06 -1.88 -4.11
C GLN A 30 -5.56 -1.57 -4.01
N TYR A 31 -4.72 -2.60 -4.04
CA TYR A 31 -3.26 -2.42 -4.08
C TYR A 31 -2.83 -1.62 -5.31
N GLU A 32 -3.29 -2.00 -6.50
CA GLU A 32 -2.93 -1.35 -7.77
C GLU A 32 -3.41 0.11 -7.79
N ALA A 33 -4.61 0.39 -7.30
CA ALA A 33 -5.13 1.75 -7.21
C ALA A 33 -4.30 2.62 -6.24
N MET A 34 -3.97 2.10 -5.06
CA MET A 34 -3.10 2.79 -4.08
C MET A 34 -1.69 3.00 -4.64
N TYR A 35 -1.12 1.98 -5.28
CA TYR A 35 0.20 2.04 -5.89
C TYR A 35 0.24 3.09 -6.99
N LYS A 36 -0.75 3.11 -7.87
CA LYS A 36 -0.88 4.12 -8.92
C LYS A 36 -0.95 5.53 -8.33
N ARG A 37 -1.78 5.74 -7.30
CA ARG A 37 -1.87 7.02 -6.59
C ARG A 37 -0.54 7.44 -5.97
N SER A 38 0.20 6.51 -5.39
CA SER A 38 1.53 6.79 -4.80
C SER A 38 2.56 7.28 -5.81
N LEU A 39 2.38 6.96 -7.10
CA LEU A 39 3.27 7.39 -8.19
C LEU A 39 2.78 8.67 -8.87
N GLU A 40 1.47 8.79 -9.09
CA GLU A 40 0.86 9.95 -9.77
C GLU A 40 0.78 11.19 -8.88
N ASP A 41 0.57 11.00 -7.57
CA ASP A 41 0.45 12.08 -6.60
C ASP A 41 1.16 11.72 -5.28
N PRO A 42 2.51 11.62 -5.30
CA PRO A 42 3.29 11.20 -4.14
C PRO A 42 3.19 12.20 -2.99
N GLU A 43 3.05 13.50 -3.28
CA GLU A 43 3.00 14.55 -2.25
C GLU A 43 1.76 14.37 -1.36
N ASN A 44 0.58 14.30 -1.96
CA ASN A 44 -0.64 14.13 -1.16
C ASN A 44 -0.73 12.72 -0.57
N PHE A 45 -0.34 11.69 -1.32
CA PHE A 45 -0.39 10.30 -0.83
C PHE A 45 0.46 10.10 0.43
N TRP A 46 1.75 10.48 0.38
CA TRP A 46 2.62 10.33 1.54
C TRP A 46 2.27 11.32 2.65
N GLY A 47 1.78 12.51 2.30
CA GLY A 47 1.32 13.50 3.26
C GLY A 47 0.12 13.03 4.10
N GLU A 48 -0.87 12.40 3.46
CA GLU A 48 -2.03 11.82 4.15
C GLU A 48 -1.61 10.66 5.06
N ILE A 49 -0.85 9.70 4.53
CA ILE A 49 -0.38 8.54 5.29
C ILE A 49 0.44 8.96 6.51
N ALA A 50 1.33 9.94 6.34
CA ALA A 50 2.16 10.45 7.42
C ALA A 50 1.33 11.09 8.54
N ARG A 51 0.27 11.84 8.22
CA ARG A 51 -0.61 12.46 9.22
C ARG A 51 -1.53 11.47 9.91
N GLU A 52 -1.95 10.41 9.22
CA GLU A 52 -2.82 9.39 9.79
C GLU A 52 -2.09 8.39 10.70
N ASN A 53 -0.83 8.07 10.40
CA ASN A 53 -0.13 6.96 11.04
C ASN A 53 0.96 7.38 12.04
N LEU A 54 1.27 8.67 12.13
CA LEU A 54 2.29 9.20 13.03
C LEU A 54 1.74 10.34 13.89
N ASP A 55 2.13 10.36 15.16
CA ASP A 55 1.80 11.45 16.07
C ASP A 55 2.84 12.58 15.95
N TRP A 56 2.41 13.71 15.40
CA TRP A 56 3.28 14.86 15.17
C TRP A 56 3.17 15.87 16.31
N PHE A 57 4.31 16.30 16.86
CA PHE A 57 4.37 17.43 17.78
C PHE A 57 4.06 18.77 17.06
N ARG A 58 4.40 18.84 15.77
CA ARG A 58 4.08 19.93 14.86
C ARG A 58 3.96 19.35 13.46
N ASP A 59 2.90 19.74 12.75
CA ASP A 59 2.66 19.29 11.38
C ASP A 59 3.77 19.77 10.42
N PHE A 60 3.91 19.09 9.28
CA PHE A 60 4.88 19.40 8.24
C PHE A 60 4.23 20.15 7.07
N ASP A 61 4.99 21.04 6.44
CA ASP A 61 4.51 21.87 5.34
C ASP A 61 4.67 21.21 3.95
N GLN A 62 5.65 20.30 3.80
CA GLN A 62 5.92 19.58 2.53
C GLN A 62 6.24 18.11 2.81
N SER A 63 5.57 17.19 2.11
CA SER A 63 5.78 15.74 2.23
C SER A 63 6.83 15.19 1.26
N VAL A 64 7.07 15.88 0.14
CA VAL A 64 8.08 15.53 -0.85
C VAL A 64 8.90 16.77 -1.18
N VAL A 65 10.22 16.67 -1.03
CA VAL A 65 11.17 17.73 -1.43
C VAL A 65 12.23 17.10 -2.31
N GLY A 66 12.42 17.65 -3.50
CA GLY A 66 13.44 17.22 -4.45
C GLY A 66 12.92 16.28 -5.55
N THR A 67 13.72 16.11 -6.58
CA THR A 67 13.43 15.22 -7.72
C THR A 67 14.74 14.55 -8.11
N VAL A 68 14.72 13.23 -8.36
CA VAL A 68 15.92 12.46 -8.74
C VAL A 68 16.64 13.06 -9.97
N ASN A 69 15.91 13.75 -10.85
CA ASN A 69 16.48 14.46 -12.00
C ASN A 69 17.27 15.74 -11.66
N LYS A 70 17.22 16.24 -10.42
CA LYS A 70 17.93 17.46 -9.99
C LYS A 70 19.17 17.23 -9.12
N GLY A 71 19.49 15.97 -8.78
CA GLY A 71 20.77 15.63 -8.17
C GLY A 71 20.94 16.08 -6.72
N ASP A 72 19.83 16.14 -5.99
CA ASP A 72 19.73 16.30 -4.54
C ASP A 72 19.86 14.94 -3.80
#